data_AF-A0A7Y8THT9-F1
#
_entry.id   AF-A0A7Y8THT9-F1
#
_cell.length_a   1.000
_cell.length_b   1.000
_cell.length_c   1.000
_cell.angle_alpha   90.00
_cell.angle_beta   90.00
_cell.angle_gamma   90.00
#
_symmetry.space_group_name_H-M   'P 1'
#
loop_
_entity.id
_entity.type
_entity.pdbx_description
1 polymer ?
#
loop_
_entity_poly.entity_id
_entity_poly.type
_entity_poly.pdbx_seq_one_letter_code
_entity_poly.pdbx_strand_id
1 'polypeptide(L)'
;MKKIIYTVALGLFIAFSMSSCLKEDSTSNPTMKSLKMYMVDKSGKDSLVTQVKSGKSVKFVVETTADICSVWPGGIRNIMKMKNSTADSLDMYNHPVLNSSDCYVDYGLVGAKGYKTTQNSTGWYASYTYKTAGTFDVTIVLTNNGYQSANYKQVVIQFGKVTVN
;
A
#
# COMPACT_ATOMS: atom_id res chain seq x y z
N MET A 1 -59.43 6.57 21.90
CA MET A 1 -58.76 5.85 20.80
C MET A 1 -57.74 6.70 20.03
N LYS A 2 -58.07 7.93 19.59
CA LYS A 2 -57.13 8.78 18.82
C LYS A 2 -55.78 9.03 19.51
N LYS A 3 -55.76 9.31 20.82
CA LYS A 3 -54.51 9.54 21.58
C LYS A 3 -53.56 8.34 21.59
N ILE A 4 -54.09 7.12 21.68
CA ILE A 4 -53.27 5.88 21.70
C ILE A 4 -52.62 5.66 20.33
N ILE A 5 -53.34 5.96 19.24
CA ILE A 5 -52.83 5.83 17.87
C ILE A 5 -51.64 6.79 17.65
N TYR A 6 -51.72 8.04 18.15
CA TYR A 6 -50.62 8.99 18.02
C TYR A 6 -49.38 8.59 18.83
N THR A 7 -49.55 8.03 20.03
CA THR A 7 -48.41 7.56 20.84
C THR A 7 -47.72 6.36 20.21
N VAL A 8 -48.48 5.43 19.64
CA VAL A 8 -47.93 4.26 18.93
C VAL A 8 -47.23 4.70 17.64
N ALA A 9 -47.81 5.63 16.88
CA ALA A 9 -47.21 6.16 15.67
C ALA A 9 -45.88 6.90 15.95
N LEU A 10 -45.82 7.69 17.03
CA LEU A 10 -44.61 8.39 17.44
C LEU A 10 -43.51 7.43 17.89
N GLY A 11 -43.86 6.38 18.63
CA GLY A 11 -42.91 5.33 19.03
C GLY A 11 -42.31 4.58 17.84
N LEU A 12 -43.14 4.26 16.84
CA LEU A 12 -42.69 3.64 15.59
C LEU A 12 -41.78 4.56 14.77
N PHE A 13 -42.12 5.86 14.68
CA PHE A 13 -41.29 6.84 13.96
C PHE A 13 -39.91 7.01 14.60
N ILE A 14 -39.86 7.03 15.93
CA ILE A 14 -38.60 7.10 16.68
C ILE A 14 -37.77 5.82 16.47
N ALA A 15 -38.38 4.64 16.54
CA ALA A 15 -37.68 3.36 16.31
C ALA A 15 -37.10 3.24 14.88
N PHE A 16 -37.83 3.71 13.86
CA PHE A 16 -37.34 3.73 12.48
C PHE A 16 -36.22 4.77 12.27
N SER A 17 -36.27 5.91 12.97
CA SER A 17 -35.21 6.92 12.89
C SER A 17 -33.88 6.44 13.49
N MET A 18 -33.91 5.63 14.56
CA MET A 18 -32.68 5.08 15.17
C MET A 18 -32.09 3.91 14.38
N SER A 19 -32.90 3.18 13.61
CA SER A 19 -32.42 2.07 12.77
C SER A 19 -31.62 2.55 11.55
N SER A 20 -31.84 3.78 11.10
CA SER A 20 -31.11 4.37 9.96
C SER A 20 -29.68 4.80 10.32
N CYS A 21 -29.37 5.06 11.60
CA CYS A 21 -28.02 5.39 12.07
C CYS A 21 -27.16 4.15 12.41
N LEU A 22 -27.74 2.96 12.56
CA LEU A 22 -26.98 1.75 12.87
C LEU A 22 -26.42 1.03 11.63
N LYS A 23 -26.83 1.47 10.44
CA LYS A 23 -26.26 1.01 9.16
C LYS A 23 -25.13 1.94 8.72
N GLU A 24 -24.34 2.44 9.66
CA GLU A 24 -23.08 3.09 9.33
C GLU A 24 -22.19 2.05 8.64
N ASP A 25 -21.83 2.39 7.39
CA ASP A 25 -20.97 1.63 6.48
C ASP A 25 -19.74 1.11 7.23
N SER A 26 -19.79 -0.13 7.70
CA SER A 26 -18.61 -0.82 8.19
C SER A 26 -17.73 -1.12 6.99
N THR A 27 -16.81 -0.20 6.66
CA THR A 27 -15.84 -0.43 5.59
C THR A 27 -14.98 -1.63 5.97
N SER A 28 -15.03 -2.68 5.14
CA SER A 28 -14.22 -3.87 5.33
C SER A 28 -12.75 -3.52 5.17
N ASN A 29 -11.89 -4.22 5.91
CA ASN A 29 -10.46 -4.06 5.74
C ASN A 29 -10.06 -4.52 4.33
N PRO A 30 -9.20 -3.76 3.62
CA PRO A 30 -8.70 -4.19 2.33
C PRO A 30 -7.90 -5.49 2.48
N THR A 31 -8.02 -6.38 1.49
CA THR A 31 -7.34 -7.68 1.51
C THR A 31 -6.51 -7.88 0.24
N MET A 32 -5.40 -8.59 0.34
CA MET A 32 -4.61 -9.04 -0.81
C MET A 32 -4.93 -10.50 -1.11
N LYS A 33 -5.21 -10.80 -2.38
CA LYS A 33 -5.38 -12.17 -2.87
C LYS A 33 -4.06 -12.76 -3.32
N SER A 34 -3.30 -12.01 -4.12
CA SER A 34 -2.01 -12.47 -4.64
C SER A 34 -1.11 -11.31 -5.05
N LEU A 35 0.20 -11.57 -5.09
CA LEU A 35 1.20 -10.74 -5.76
C LEU A 35 1.87 -11.59 -6.83
N LYS A 36 1.88 -11.10 -8.06
CA LYS A 36 2.54 -11.73 -9.21
C LYS A 36 3.62 -10.80 -9.75
N MET A 37 4.74 -11.36 -10.16
CA MET A 37 5.84 -10.62 -10.75
C MET A 37 5.98 -11.01 -12.21
N TYR A 38 6.08 -10.02 -13.09
CA TYR A 38 6.26 -10.22 -14.52
C TYR A 38 7.51 -9.51 -15.01
N MET A 39 8.18 -10.10 -15.99
CA MET A 39 9.27 -9.46 -16.72
C MET A 39 9.07 -9.65 -18.21
N VAL A 40 9.56 -8.70 -19.00
CA VAL A 40 9.51 -8.78 -20.45
C VAL A 40 10.46 -9.88 -20.94
N ASP A 41 9.91 -10.85 -21.66
CA ASP A 41 10.66 -11.94 -22.27
C ASP A 41 11.38 -11.51 -23.57
N LYS A 42 12.10 -12.45 -24.19
CA LYS A 42 12.79 -12.21 -25.47
C LYS A 42 11.85 -11.87 -26.63
N SER A 43 10.56 -12.20 -26.50
CA SER A 43 9.50 -11.94 -27.47
C SER A 43 8.77 -10.62 -27.20
N GLY A 44 9.19 -9.86 -26.20
CA GLY A 44 8.58 -8.57 -25.84
C GLY A 44 7.27 -8.70 -25.05
N LYS A 45 6.95 -9.88 -24.51
CA LYS A 45 5.72 -10.13 -23.74
C LYS A 45 6.00 -10.28 -22.25
N ASP A 46 5.03 -9.91 -21.42
CA ASP A 46 5.09 -10.09 -19.96
C ASP A 46 4.99 -11.59 -19.63
N SER A 47 6.06 -12.15 -19.05
CA SER A 47 6.12 -13.53 -18.57
C SER A 47 6.21 -13.55 -17.04
N LEU A 48 5.48 -14.48 -16.39
CA LEU A 48 5.50 -14.65 -14.94
C LEU A 48 6.89 -15.12 -14.49
N VAL A 49 7.46 -14.47 -13.47
CA VAL A 49 8.78 -14.79 -12.93
C VAL A 49 8.74 -15.02 -11.43
N THR A 50 9.60 -15.93 -10.97
CA THR A 50 9.88 -16.17 -9.54
C THR A 50 11.23 -15.59 -9.11
N GLN A 51 12.10 -15.28 -10.07
CA GLN A 51 13.40 -14.65 -9.87
C GLN A 51 13.51 -13.44 -10.78
N VAL A 52 14.03 -12.34 -10.23
CA VAL A 52 14.20 -11.09 -10.97
C VAL A 52 15.64 -10.97 -11.42
N LYS A 53 15.89 -10.35 -12.58
CA LYS A 53 17.25 -10.04 -13.03
C LYS A 53 17.57 -8.58 -12.77
N SER A 54 18.72 -8.31 -12.18
CA SER A 54 19.25 -6.97 -11.96
C SER A 54 19.34 -6.19 -13.28
N GLY A 55 19.01 -4.90 -13.22
CA GLY A 55 18.97 -4.00 -14.37
C GLY A 55 17.81 -4.25 -15.34
N LYS A 56 16.90 -5.18 -15.06
CA LYS A 56 15.69 -5.40 -15.84
C LYS A 56 14.46 -4.94 -15.07
N SER A 57 13.51 -4.35 -15.80
CA SER A 57 12.23 -3.93 -15.24
C SER A 57 11.39 -5.15 -14.87
N VAL A 58 10.96 -5.20 -13.61
CA VAL A 58 9.96 -6.13 -13.09
C VAL A 58 8.67 -5.38 -12.83
N LYS A 59 7.56 -5.99 -13.25
CA LYS A 59 6.21 -5.50 -13.03
C LYS A 59 5.57 -6.31 -11.91
N PHE A 60 5.29 -5.65 -10.80
CA PHE A 60 4.49 -6.19 -9.72
C PHE A 60 3.01 -6.02 -10.07
N VAL A 61 2.22 -7.07 -9.92
CA VAL A 61 0.76 -7.07 -10.08
C VAL A 61 0.15 -7.59 -8.80
N VAL A 62 -0.56 -6.73 -8.08
CA VAL A 62 -1.24 -7.00 -6.82
C VAL A 62 -2.72 -7.17 -7.09
N GLU A 63 -3.23 -8.37 -6.83
CA GLU A 63 -4.67 -8.63 -6.83
C GLU A 63 -5.20 -8.33 -5.42
N THR A 64 -6.04 -7.31 -5.31
CA THR A 64 -6.54 -6.82 -4.02
C THR A 64 -7.94 -6.25 -4.13
N THR A 65 -8.66 -6.22 -3.01
CA THR A 65 -9.93 -5.51 -2.87
C THR A 65 -9.75 -4.04 -2.46
N ALA A 66 -8.50 -3.55 -2.37
CA ALA A 66 -8.19 -2.18 -1.97
C ALA A 66 -8.42 -1.17 -3.10
N ASP A 67 -8.82 0.04 -2.70
CA ASP A 67 -9.02 1.19 -3.59
C ASP A 67 -7.71 1.93 -3.90
N ILE A 68 -6.68 1.73 -3.08
CA ILE A 68 -5.32 2.21 -3.35
C ILE A 68 -4.33 1.14 -2.91
N CYS A 69 -3.34 0.90 -3.77
CA CYS A 69 -2.22 0.01 -3.48
C CYS A 69 -0.89 0.79 -3.63
N SER A 70 0.10 0.43 -2.82
CA SER A 70 1.47 0.93 -2.94
C SER A 70 2.44 -0.21 -2.69
N VAL A 71 3.43 -0.31 -3.58
CA VAL A 71 4.45 -1.37 -3.53
C VAL A 71 5.76 -0.78 -3.01
N TRP A 72 6.33 -1.42 -1.99
CA TRP A 72 7.64 -1.08 -1.43
C TRP A 72 8.60 -2.23 -1.74
N PRO A 73 9.38 -2.14 -2.84
CA PRO A 73 10.27 -3.20 -3.28
C PRO A 73 11.55 -3.35 -2.44
N GLY A 74 11.91 -2.35 -1.62
CA GLY A 74 13.07 -2.39 -0.72
C GLY A 74 14.44 -2.40 -1.41
N GLY A 75 14.50 -2.12 -2.72
CA GLY A 75 15.73 -2.17 -3.52
C GLY A 75 16.64 -0.95 -3.41
N ILE A 76 16.19 0.16 -2.83
CA ILE A 76 16.96 1.40 -2.69
C ILE A 76 16.82 1.94 -1.26
N ARG A 77 17.97 2.25 -0.65
CA ARG A 77 18.05 3.04 0.59
C ARG A 77 19.33 3.88 0.60
N ASN A 78 19.18 5.17 0.27
CA ASN A 78 20.27 6.14 0.19
C ASN A 78 20.14 7.19 1.29
N ILE A 79 21.04 7.13 2.27
CA ILE A 79 21.11 8.09 3.37
C ILE A 79 22.02 9.26 2.96
N MET A 80 21.59 10.48 3.29
CA MET A 80 22.38 11.70 3.13
C MET A 80 23.56 11.69 4.09
N LYS A 81 24.75 12.05 3.60
CA LYS A 81 25.96 12.14 4.41
C LYS A 81 26.18 13.55 4.93
N MET A 82 26.80 13.67 6.10
CA MET A 82 27.26 14.96 6.61
C MET A 82 28.29 15.57 5.65
N LYS A 83 28.28 16.90 5.52
CA LYS A 83 29.22 17.61 4.64
C LYS A 83 30.66 17.29 5.05
N ASN A 84 31.48 16.89 4.08
CA ASN A 84 32.89 16.51 4.27
C ASN A 84 33.12 15.35 5.27
N SER A 85 32.15 14.46 5.45
CA SER A 85 32.25 13.31 6.35
C SER A 85 31.62 12.06 5.72
N THR A 86 32.06 10.88 6.17
CA THR A 86 31.45 9.59 5.82
C THR A 86 30.26 9.23 6.72
N ALA A 87 30.06 10.00 7.80
CA ALA A 87 28.96 9.82 8.74
C ALA A 87 27.60 10.17 8.12
N ASP A 88 26.57 9.44 8.54
CA ASP A 88 25.19 9.70 8.16
C ASP A 88 24.69 11.00 8.78
N SER A 89 23.93 11.77 8.00
CA SER A 89 23.22 12.93 8.49
C SER A 89 21.99 12.46 9.26
N LEU A 90 21.81 12.98 10.46
CA LEU A 90 20.66 12.70 11.32
C LEU A 90 19.80 13.96 11.46
N ASP A 91 18.50 13.80 11.61
CA ASP A 91 17.57 14.88 11.91
C ASP A 91 17.59 15.24 13.42
N MET A 92 16.74 16.19 13.83
CA MET A 92 16.63 16.61 15.23
C MET A 92 16.12 15.52 16.19
N TYR A 93 15.60 14.41 15.66
CA TYR A 93 15.09 13.26 16.41
C TYR A 93 16.00 12.04 16.28
N ASN A 94 17.22 12.21 15.76
CA ASN A 94 18.21 11.16 15.59
C ASN A 94 17.82 10.09 14.54
N HIS A 95 16.97 10.44 13.57
CA HIS A 95 16.66 9.58 12.42
C HIS A 95 17.54 9.92 11.21
N PRO A 96 17.89 8.93 10.36
CA PRO A 96 18.66 9.20 9.15
C PRO A 96 17.89 10.08 8.17
N VAL A 97 18.56 11.12 7.67
CA VAL A 97 18.02 11.96 6.59
C VAL A 97 18.22 11.23 5.26
N LEU A 98 17.14 10.94 4.54
CA LEU A 98 17.21 10.15 3.31
C LEU A 98 17.24 11.04 2.07
N ASN A 99 18.04 10.64 1.09
CA ASN A 99 17.96 11.19 -0.27
C ASN A 99 16.87 10.45 -1.07
N SER A 100 16.80 9.13 -0.92
CA SER A 100 15.79 8.28 -1.55
C SER A 100 15.69 6.95 -0.81
N SER A 101 14.48 6.44 -0.57
CA SER A 101 14.27 5.07 -0.10
C SER A 101 12.97 4.50 -0.64
N ASP A 102 12.95 3.21 -0.92
CA ASP A 102 11.75 2.43 -1.20
C ASP A 102 11.60 1.24 -0.23
N CYS A 103 12.29 1.33 0.92
CA CYS A 103 12.18 0.40 2.02
C CYS A 103 11.07 0.84 2.98
N TYR A 104 10.15 -0.08 3.30
CA TYR A 104 8.98 0.25 4.13
C TYR A 104 9.34 0.66 5.56
N VAL A 105 10.48 0.21 6.10
CA VAL A 105 10.92 0.63 7.45
C VAL A 105 11.20 2.12 7.56
N ASP A 106 11.47 2.78 6.43
CA ASP A 106 11.68 4.22 6.36
C ASP A 106 10.36 4.99 6.11
N TYR A 107 9.20 4.32 6.19
CA TYR A 107 7.89 4.93 5.92
C TYR A 107 7.67 6.20 6.75
N GLY A 108 7.26 7.28 6.07
CA GLY A 108 7.05 8.59 6.69
C GLY A 108 8.28 9.48 6.75
N LEU A 109 9.49 8.95 6.50
CA LEU A 109 10.70 9.75 6.37
C LEU A 109 10.76 10.48 5.01
N VAL A 110 11.33 11.67 5.01
CA VAL A 110 11.52 12.47 3.78
C VAL A 110 12.41 11.68 2.82
N GLY A 111 11.91 11.44 1.60
CA GLY A 111 12.63 10.67 0.56
C GLY A 111 12.25 9.19 0.49
N ALA A 112 11.61 8.64 1.53
CA ALA A 112 11.04 7.30 1.49
C ALA A 112 9.69 7.31 0.76
N LYS A 113 9.58 6.58 -0.34
CA LYS A 113 8.37 6.53 -1.16
C LYS A 113 8.13 5.13 -1.70
N GLY A 114 6.94 4.61 -1.45
CA GLY A 114 6.41 3.45 -2.15
C GLY A 114 6.04 3.82 -3.58
N TYR A 115 6.05 2.83 -4.44
CA TYR A 115 5.61 2.96 -5.82
C TYR A 115 4.09 2.99 -5.85
N LYS A 116 3.57 4.12 -6.34
CA LYS A 116 2.14 4.24 -6.67
C LYS A 116 1.83 3.27 -7.79
N THR A 117 0.86 2.41 -7.56
CA THR A 117 0.38 1.46 -8.57
C THR A 117 -0.69 2.10 -9.43
N THR A 118 -0.84 1.62 -10.67
CA THR A 118 -1.97 1.90 -11.55
C THR A 118 -2.90 0.69 -11.56
N GLN A 119 -4.21 0.90 -11.59
CA GLN A 119 -5.19 -0.19 -11.62
C GLN A 119 -5.58 -0.57 -13.05
N ASN A 120 -5.76 -1.86 -13.32
CA ASN A 120 -6.42 -2.38 -14.52
C ASN A 120 -7.32 -3.57 -14.16
N SER A 121 -7.88 -4.25 -15.17
CA SER A 121 -8.77 -5.41 -14.98
C SER A 121 -8.10 -6.61 -14.29
N THR A 122 -6.78 -6.69 -14.26
CA THR A 122 -6.00 -7.78 -13.64
C THR A 122 -5.56 -7.43 -12.21
N GLY A 123 -5.54 -6.15 -11.84
CA GLY A 123 -5.17 -5.70 -10.50
C GLY A 123 -4.39 -4.38 -10.52
N TRP A 124 -3.74 -4.09 -9.40
CA TRP A 124 -2.87 -2.93 -9.25
C TRP A 124 -1.45 -3.28 -9.68
N TYR A 125 -0.84 -2.48 -10.54
CA TYR A 125 0.51 -2.77 -11.03
C TYR A 125 1.49 -1.60 -10.86
N ALA A 126 2.75 -1.94 -10.60
CA ALA A 126 3.87 -1.01 -10.57
C ALA A 126 5.09 -1.65 -11.23
N SER A 127 5.84 -0.86 -11.98
CA SER A 127 7.11 -1.29 -12.57
C SER A 127 8.28 -0.78 -11.74
N TYR A 128 9.27 -1.63 -11.54
CA TYR A 128 10.45 -1.35 -10.75
C TYR A 128 11.69 -2.00 -11.37
N THR A 129 12.86 -1.39 -11.18
CA THR A 129 14.14 -1.96 -11.64
C THR A 129 15.11 -2.03 -10.48
N TYR A 130 15.41 -3.25 -10.02
CA TYR A 130 16.49 -3.47 -9.07
C TYR A 130 17.83 -3.20 -9.74
N LYS A 131 18.61 -2.27 -9.19
CA LYS A 131 19.91 -1.88 -9.75
C LYS A 131 21.02 -2.88 -9.45
N THR A 132 20.89 -3.61 -8.34
CA THR A 132 21.88 -4.57 -7.86
C THR A 132 21.23 -5.93 -7.63
N ALA A 133 22.02 -7.00 -7.77
CA ALA A 133 21.63 -8.33 -7.32
C ALA A 133 21.56 -8.36 -5.78
N GLY A 134 20.74 -9.26 -5.23
CA GLY A 134 20.53 -9.36 -3.79
C GLY A 134 19.16 -9.95 -3.44
N THR A 135 18.85 -9.92 -2.15
CA THR A 135 17.53 -10.31 -1.63
C THR A 135 16.88 -9.10 -0.98
N PHE A 136 15.66 -8.78 -1.39
CA PHE A 136 14.97 -7.57 -0.97
C PHE A 136 13.62 -7.93 -0.37
N ASP A 137 13.29 -7.32 0.77
CA ASP A 137 11.99 -7.47 1.40
C ASP A 137 10.96 -6.59 0.70
N VAL A 138 9.91 -7.22 0.18
CA VAL A 138 8.80 -6.54 -0.49
C VAL A 138 7.64 -6.40 0.48
N THR A 139 7.19 -5.17 0.65
CA THR A 139 6.02 -4.83 1.46
C THR A 139 4.95 -4.16 0.59
N ILE A 140 3.70 -4.54 0.82
CA ILE A 140 2.53 -3.99 0.13
C ILE A 140 1.70 -3.21 1.14
N VAL A 141 1.30 -2.00 0.79
CA VAL A 141 0.39 -1.18 1.58
C VAL A 141 -0.91 -1.03 0.82
N LEU A 142 -2.00 -1.40 1.47
CA LEU A 142 -3.36 -1.35 0.93
C LEU A 142 -4.19 -0.36 1.72
N THR A 143 -4.90 0.53 1.03
CA THR A 143 -5.88 1.42 1.68
C THR A 143 -7.19 1.43 0.91
N ASN A 144 -8.28 1.70 1.61
CA ASN A 144 -9.63 1.82 1.03
C ASN A 144 -9.98 3.24 0.57
N ASN A 145 -9.14 4.23 0.85
CA ASN A 145 -9.18 5.55 0.23
C ASN A 145 -7.89 6.32 0.56
N GLY A 146 -7.77 7.53 -0.01
CA GLY A 146 -6.57 8.37 0.07
C GLY A 146 -6.70 9.55 1.03
N TYR A 147 -7.74 9.62 1.85
CA TYR A 147 -8.00 10.74 2.76
C TYR A 147 -8.35 10.24 4.15
N GLN A 148 -7.96 11.00 5.17
CA GLN A 148 -8.24 10.61 6.54
C GLN A 148 -9.74 10.76 6.83
N SER A 149 -10.38 9.66 7.22
CA SER A 149 -11.80 9.61 7.58
C SER A 149 -12.03 8.55 8.66
N ALA A 150 -13.18 8.58 9.33
CA ALA A 150 -13.55 7.55 10.32
C ALA A 150 -13.50 6.13 9.73
N ASN A 151 -13.73 6.02 8.43
CA ASN A 151 -13.77 4.78 7.68
C ASN A 151 -12.43 4.40 7.04
N TYR A 152 -11.37 5.19 7.24
CA TYR A 152 -10.04 4.88 6.70
C TYR A 152 -9.49 3.59 7.29
N LYS A 153 -9.13 2.65 6.42
CA LYS A 153 -8.49 1.37 6.76
C LYS A 153 -7.21 1.25 5.95
N GLN A 154 -6.11 0.94 6.64
CA GLN A 154 -4.82 0.60 6.04
C GLN A 154 -4.40 -0.79 6.50
N VAL A 155 -3.95 -1.61 5.56
CA VAL A 155 -3.35 -2.92 5.83
C VAL A 155 -1.96 -2.96 5.21
N VAL A 156 -1.00 -3.39 6.02
CA VAL A 156 0.40 -3.54 5.63
C VAL A 156 0.72 -5.02 5.56
N ILE A 157 1.22 -5.47 4.42
CA ILE A 157 1.49 -6.88 4.15
C ILE A 157 2.95 -7.05 3.79
N GLN A 158 3.68 -7.76 4.65
CA GLN A 158 5.02 -8.24 4.33
C GLN A 158 4.88 -9.44 3.40
N PHE A 159 5.01 -9.22 2.10
CA PHE A 159 4.86 -10.29 1.11
C PHE A 159 5.98 -11.32 1.23
N GLY A 160 7.18 -10.86 1.59
CA GLY A 160 8.36 -11.68 1.76
C GLY A 160 9.51 -11.18 0.90
N LYS A 161 10.37 -12.10 0.49
CA LYS A 161 11.65 -11.78 -0.14
C LYS A 161 11.60 -12.01 -1.65
N VAL A 162 12.16 -11.05 -2.39
CA VAL A 162 12.45 -11.19 -3.84
C VAL A 162 13.95 -11.36 -4.02
N THR A 163 14.33 -12.45 -4.68
CA THR A 163 15.72 -12.71 -5.06
C THR A 163 15.99 -12.15 -6.45
N VAL A 164 17.03 -11.30 -6.53
CA VAL A 164 17.50 -10.64 -7.74
C VAL A 164 18.88 -11.17 -8.09
N ASN A 165 19.03 -11.66 -9.31
CA ASN A 165 20.27 -12.23 -9.85
C ASN A 165 20.95 -11.34 -10.89
#